data_AF-A0A814KSM6-F1
#
_entry.id   AF-A0A814KSM6-F1
#
_cell.length_a   1.000
_cell.length_b   1.000
_cell.length_c   1.000
_cell.angle_alpha   90.00
_cell.angle_beta   90.00
_cell.angle_gamma   90.00
#
_symmetry.space_group_name_H-M   'P 1'
#
loop_
_entity.id
_entity.type
_entity.pdbx_description
1 polymer ?
#
loop_
_entity_poly.entity_id
_entity_poly.type
_entity_poly.pdbx_seq_one_letter_code
_entity_poly.pdbx_strand_id
1 'polypeptide(L)'
;MDSSSHIQIVLSKINEFHRLTISDSDIKIKNAIQEILHLWPEVLTAVDKATDDELFTLNISRAVLTQVFTIVLSKDFFNKDHLLVREIFFTCFNILVNHVYIFKNTNSTPRNIFIDSNVRLLMKMLTSITSLVKFQNEDFSKINDYQLFIAIREHIDQDFKHDNLTDGIISFIWNLSDRTILVPLFINTGYVNSIIQWIKTREIKFRDDKLNAPIHILHNLSRHDDGINQLNIYNALKIIDDIKTETNKYDNPDDLTIHIAMIRALLTNINQIKNDSKKYSNKILNMIIKLCIDAAKNERYRYNGSHISEPLTVLVKLFYNDDILHNTFYNNETKSSSSNIQLLIELLISLLTKFYSKINLDNDILENYTCVVILNLFWLISNHEKYRQIIQNNEQLMNIIKRAVNDEEIFIDTFMPRTMKSIKQSANDILKNFDS
;
A
#
# COMPACT_ATOMS: atom_id res chain seq x y z
N MET A 1 14.04 46.15 12.89
CA MET A 1 12.60 45.82 12.94
C MET A 1 12.39 44.42 12.36
N ASP A 2 12.19 43.38 13.15
CA ASP A 2 13.13 42.78 14.10
C ASP A 2 13.02 41.27 13.87
N SER A 3 14.04 40.62 13.31
CA SER A 3 14.04 39.16 13.13
C SER A 3 13.85 38.45 14.48
N SER A 4 14.42 39.01 15.55
CA SER A 4 14.27 38.51 16.92
C SER A 4 12.82 38.61 17.44
N SER A 5 12.05 39.64 17.06
CA SER A 5 10.64 39.74 17.50
C SER A 5 9.74 38.70 16.83
N HIS A 6 10.03 38.32 15.57
CA HIS A 6 9.25 37.32 14.85
C HIS A 6 9.50 35.90 15.40
N ILE A 7 10.75 35.54 15.67
CA ILE A 7 11.10 34.23 16.27
C ILE A 7 10.44 34.07 17.63
N GLN A 8 10.44 35.10 18.47
CA GLN A 8 9.77 35.09 19.77
C GLN A 8 8.25 34.89 19.67
N ILE A 9 7.59 35.48 18.66
CA ILE A 9 6.15 35.27 18.42
C ILE A 9 5.85 33.82 18.05
N VAL A 10 6.63 33.25 17.12
CA VAL A 10 6.45 31.85 16.68
C VAL A 10 6.66 30.90 17.87
N LEU A 11 7.71 31.11 18.66
CA LEU A 11 8.00 30.30 19.84
C LEU A 11 6.93 30.43 20.93
N SER A 12 6.40 31.64 21.15
CA SER A 12 5.30 31.86 22.10
C SER A 12 4.08 31.03 21.73
N LYS A 13 3.68 31.06 20.45
CA LYS A 13 2.55 30.26 19.94
C LYS A 13 2.81 28.76 20.11
N ILE A 14 4.01 28.29 19.79
CA ILE A 14 4.34 26.87 19.91
C ILE A 14 4.32 26.39 21.37
N ASN A 15 4.81 27.22 22.29
CA ASN A 15 4.83 26.90 23.72
C ASN A 15 3.42 26.72 24.32
N GLU A 16 2.38 27.31 23.72
CA GLU A 16 0.99 27.09 24.15
C GLU A 16 0.58 25.61 23.98
N PHE A 17 1.16 24.91 23.01
CA PHE A 17 0.85 23.49 22.75
C PHE A 17 1.62 22.51 23.65
N HIS A 18 2.69 22.92 24.33
CA HIS A 18 3.45 22.03 25.23
C HIS A 18 2.58 21.44 26.36
N ARG A 19 1.53 22.18 26.76
CA ARG A 19 0.59 21.76 27.82
C ARG A 19 -0.51 20.81 27.31
N LEU A 20 -0.54 20.48 26.02
CA LEU A 20 -1.53 19.58 25.45
C LEU A 20 -1.31 18.16 26.00
N THR A 21 -2.38 17.52 26.47
CA THR A 21 -2.34 16.15 27.00
C THR A 21 -3.37 15.25 26.30
N ILE A 22 -3.23 13.94 26.47
CA ILE A 22 -4.19 12.97 25.91
C ILE A 22 -5.61 13.11 26.47
N SER A 23 -5.76 13.72 27.66
CA SER A 23 -7.07 13.96 28.28
C SER A 23 -7.78 15.21 27.75
N ASP A 24 -7.12 16.03 26.94
CA ASP A 24 -7.76 17.16 26.30
C ASP A 24 -8.84 16.71 25.31
N SER A 25 -9.83 17.59 25.10
CA SER A 25 -10.92 17.35 24.15
C SER A 25 -10.40 17.17 22.73
N ASP A 26 -11.07 16.32 21.95
CA ASP A 26 -10.69 16.01 20.57
C ASP A 26 -10.65 17.26 19.68
N ILE A 27 -11.58 18.21 19.88
CA ILE A 27 -11.61 19.51 19.16
C ILE A 27 -10.33 20.31 19.44
N LYS A 28 -9.93 20.42 20.71
CA LYS A 28 -8.70 21.13 21.11
C LYS A 28 -7.45 20.48 20.50
N ILE A 29 -7.38 19.15 20.50
CA ILE A 29 -6.25 18.41 19.93
C ILE A 29 -6.19 18.57 18.41
N LYS A 30 -7.35 18.51 17.73
CA LYS A 30 -7.48 18.73 16.29
C LYS A 30 -6.99 20.13 15.90
N ASN A 31 -7.47 21.15 16.58
CA ASN A 31 -7.06 22.53 16.30
C ASN A 31 -5.55 22.70 16.55
N ALA A 32 -5.03 22.14 17.65
CA ALA A 32 -3.60 22.25 17.98
C ALA A 32 -2.69 21.67 16.89
N ILE A 33 -3.00 20.49 16.32
CA ILE A 33 -2.17 19.90 15.26
C ILE A 33 -2.26 20.67 13.94
N GLN A 34 -3.42 21.22 13.60
CA GLN A 34 -3.58 22.05 12.42
C GLN A 34 -2.76 23.34 12.58
N GLU A 35 -2.95 24.06 13.69
CA GLU A 35 -2.27 25.32 13.97
C GLU A 35 -0.75 25.17 14.01
N ILE A 36 -0.22 24.17 14.74
CA ILE A 36 1.24 23.98 14.84
C ILE A 36 1.88 23.64 13.50
N LEU A 37 1.19 22.89 12.62
CA LEU A 37 1.69 22.56 11.29
C LEU A 37 1.65 23.77 10.34
N HIS A 38 0.63 24.61 10.43
CA HIS A 38 0.55 25.85 9.65
C HIS A 38 1.63 26.87 10.05
N LEU A 39 2.14 26.80 11.29
CA LEU A 39 3.29 27.60 11.74
C LEU A 39 4.65 27.06 11.25
N TRP A 40 4.71 25.82 10.78
CA TRP A 40 5.98 25.16 10.48
C TRP A 40 6.79 25.79 9.33
N PRO A 41 6.18 26.30 8.24
CA PRO A 41 6.91 27.10 7.26
C PRO A 41 7.64 28.29 7.88
N GLU A 42 6.99 29.01 8.82
CA GLU A 42 7.60 30.14 9.51
C GLU A 42 8.79 29.67 10.37
N VAL A 43 8.63 28.56 11.12
CA VAL A 43 9.70 27.92 11.90
C VAL A 43 10.92 27.62 11.03
N LEU A 44 10.72 27.13 9.80
CA LEU A 44 11.81 26.76 8.89
C LEU A 44 12.48 27.98 8.25
N THR A 45 11.72 29.04 7.94
CA THR A 45 12.30 30.29 7.43
C THR A 45 13.03 31.11 8.50
N ALA A 46 12.66 30.95 9.76
CA ALA A 46 13.32 31.62 10.89
C ALA A 46 14.79 31.20 11.06
N VAL A 47 15.13 29.99 10.60
CA VAL A 47 16.45 29.37 10.78
C VAL A 47 17.57 30.18 10.12
N ASP A 48 17.31 30.74 8.94
CA ASP A 48 18.32 31.50 8.19
C ASP A 48 18.72 32.81 8.87
N LYS A 49 17.97 33.22 9.91
CA LYS A 49 18.14 34.48 10.63
C LYS A 49 18.34 34.28 12.14
N ALA A 50 18.39 33.03 12.61
CA ALA A 50 18.45 32.70 14.02
C ALA A 50 19.90 32.68 14.53
N THR A 51 20.09 33.20 15.74
CA THR A 51 21.29 32.99 16.56
C THR A 51 21.36 31.55 17.09
N ASP A 52 22.52 31.11 17.59
CA ASP A 52 22.68 29.76 18.15
C ASP A 52 21.71 29.47 19.32
N ASP A 53 21.45 30.46 20.18
CA ASP A 53 20.48 30.35 21.27
C ASP A 53 19.03 30.24 20.76
N GLU A 54 18.70 30.98 19.69
CA GLU A 54 17.40 30.88 19.02
C GLU A 54 17.25 29.53 18.30
N LEU A 55 18.31 28.98 17.71
CA LEU A 55 18.32 27.63 17.14
C LEU A 55 18.11 26.54 18.20
N PHE A 56 18.72 26.69 19.39
CA PHE A 56 18.45 25.80 20.53
C PHE A 56 16.97 25.85 20.91
N THR A 57 16.39 27.04 20.99
CA THR A 57 14.98 27.21 21.36
C THR A 57 14.04 26.70 20.26
N LEU A 58 14.39 26.89 18.99
CA LEU A 58 13.68 26.29 17.86
C LEU A 58 13.74 24.76 17.86
N ASN A 59 14.76 24.12 18.46
CA ASN A 59 14.75 22.67 18.61
C ASN A 59 13.68 22.17 19.59
N ILE A 60 13.26 22.99 20.56
CA ILE A 60 12.15 22.67 21.48
C ILE A 60 10.84 22.53 20.69
N SER A 61 10.63 23.36 19.65
CA SER A 61 9.42 23.29 18.83
C SER A 61 9.22 21.91 18.19
N ARG A 62 10.31 21.24 17.79
CA ARG A 62 10.28 19.88 17.23
C ARG A 62 9.78 18.85 18.23
N ALA A 63 10.19 18.99 19.50
CA ALA A 63 9.71 18.13 20.56
C ALA A 63 8.21 18.34 20.79
N VAL A 64 7.75 19.59 20.79
CA VAL A 64 6.33 19.93 20.92
C VAL A 64 5.53 19.37 19.74
N LEU A 65 5.97 19.54 18.49
CA LEU A 65 5.30 18.95 17.33
C LEU A 65 5.22 17.42 17.43
N THR A 66 6.32 16.78 17.85
CA THR A 66 6.35 15.33 18.04
C THR A 66 5.35 14.88 19.10
N GLN A 67 5.25 15.60 20.22
CA GLN A 67 4.29 15.33 21.30
C GLN A 67 2.86 15.48 20.80
N VAL A 68 2.52 16.62 20.19
CA VAL A 68 1.17 16.90 19.67
C VAL A 68 0.77 15.83 18.65
N PHE A 69 1.66 15.50 17.72
CA PHE A 69 1.41 14.46 16.74
C PHE A 69 1.22 13.07 17.37
N THR A 70 2.00 12.73 18.39
CA THR A 70 1.84 11.46 19.12
C THR A 70 0.50 11.40 19.84
N ILE A 71 0.05 12.51 20.43
CA ILE A 71 -1.28 12.61 21.06
C ILE A 71 -2.37 12.41 20.01
N VAL A 72 -2.26 13.06 18.84
CA VAL A 72 -3.23 12.90 17.74
C VAL A 72 -3.31 11.44 17.27
N LEU A 73 -2.17 10.77 17.06
CA LEU A 73 -2.13 9.37 16.66
C LEU A 73 -2.75 8.42 17.68
N SER A 74 -2.76 8.79 18.96
CA SER A 74 -3.35 7.98 20.03
C SER A 74 -4.87 8.08 20.14
N LYS A 75 -5.50 8.99 19.40
CA LYS A 75 -6.93 9.28 19.52
C LYS A 75 -7.76 8.51 18.49
N ASP A 76 -8.88 7.95 18.94
CA ASP A 76 -9.78 7.15 18.10
C ASP A 76 -10.37 7.94 16.93
N PHE A 77 -10.63 9.24 17.12
CA PHE A 77 -11.17 10.09 16.04
C PHE A 77 -10.21 10.18 14.85
N PHE A 78 -8.90 10.09 15.07
CA PHE A 78 -7.90 10.32 14.03
C PHE A 78 -8.00 9.28 12.92
N ASN A 79 -8.30 8.02 13.27
CA ASN A 79 -8.50 6.95 12.29
C ASN A 79 -9.80 7.10 11.48
N LYS A 80 -10.74 7.96 11.93
CA LYS A 80 -12.06 8.16 11.31
C LYS A 80 -12.14 9.48 10.55
N ASP A 81 -11.39 10.50 10.95
CA ASP A 81 -11.38 11.83 10.32
C ASP A 81 -10.41 11.89 9.13
N HIS A 82 -10.85 11.34 7.99
CA HIS A 82 -10.04 11.29 6.77
C HIS A 82 -9.65 12.69 6.24
N LEU A 83 -10.44 13.72 6.52
CA LEU A 83 -10.15 15.09 6.09
C LEU A 83 -8.96 15.66 6.86
N LEU A 84 -8.94 15.49 8.18
CA LEU A 84 -7.81 15.89 9.02
C LEU A 84 -6.53 15.15 8.64
N VAL A 85 -6.61 13.83 8.42
CA VAL A 85 -5.46 13.01 8.00
C VAL A 85 -4.90 13.51 6.66
N ARG A 86 -5.76 13.79 5.68
CA ARG A 86 -5.35 14.37 4.38
C ARG A 86 -4.71 15.74 4.57
N GLU A 87 -5.30 16.62 5.37
CA GLU A 87 -4.75 17.96 5.62
C GLU A 87 -3.34 17.89 6.22
N ILE A 88 -3.15 17.08 7.27
CA ILE A 88 -1.83 16.91 7.91
C ILE A 88 -0.81 16.35 6.91
N PHE A 89 -1.20 15.33 6.13
CA PHE A 89 -0.33 14.75 5.11
C PHE A 89 0.10 15.79 4.09
N PHE A 90 -0.84 16.50 3.45
CA PHE A 90 -0.49 17.46 2.41
C PHE A 90 0.21 18.70 2.95
N THR A 91 -0.04 19.10 4.20
CA THR A 91 0.70 20.20 4.84
C THR A 91 2.17 19.81 5.00
N CYS A 92 2.45 18.64 5.59
CA CYS A 92 3.81 18.10 5.71
C CYS A 92 4.47 17.93 4.34
N PHE A 93 3.76 17.38 3.36
CA PHE A 93 4.26 17.17 2.00
C PHE A 93 4.62 18.50 1.31
N ASN A 94 3.76 19.51 1.39
CA ASN A 94 3.99 20.83 0.79
C ASN A 94 5.18 21.54 1.44
N ILE A 95 5.41 21.36 2.75
CA ILE A 95 6.62 21.85 3.41
C ILE A 95 7.88 21.22 2.81
N LEU A 96 7.86 19.90 2.57
CA LEU A 96 8.99 19.20 1.94
C LEU A 96 9.22 19.64 0.49
N VAL A 97 8.16 19.94 -0.26
CA VAL A 97 8.27 20.47 -1.63
C VAL A 97 9.11 21.75 -1.65
N ASN A 98 8.89 22.65 -0.69
CA ASN A 98 9.68 23.88 -0.56
C ASN A 98 11.15 23.63 -0.17
N HIS A 99 11.49 22.43 0.27
CA HIS A 99 12.83 22.04 0.72
C HIS A 99 13.41 20.86 -0.06
N VAL A 100 12.97 20.70 -1.32
CA VAL A 100 13.41 19.63 -2.23
C VAL A 100 14.93 19.54 -2.40
N TYR A 101 15.65 20.66 -2.23
CA TYR A 101 17.11 20.72 -2.35
C TYR A 101 17.85 19.82 -1.36
N ILE A 102 17.23 19.44 -0.24
CA ILE A 102 17.85 18.56 0.78
C ILE A 102 18.08 17.15 0.24
N PHE A 103 17.19 16.70 -0.66
CA PHE A 103 17.31 15.41 -1.33
C PHE A 103 18.29 15.47 -2.52
N LYS A 104 18.69 16.67 -2.97
CA LYS A 104 19.68 16.82 -4.04
C LYS A 104 21.08 16.70 -3.44
N ASN A 105 21.81 15.68 -3.85
CA ASN A 105 23.17 15.40 -3.41
C ASN A 105 24.17 16.39 -4.08
N THR A 106 24.08 17.66 -3.72
CA THR A 106 25.00 18.69 -4.19
C THR A 106 26.06 18.93 -3.11
N ASN A 107 27.30 18.57 -3.42
CA ASN A 107 28.49 18.75 -2.55
C ASN A 107 28.80 20.24 -2.25
N SER A 108 27.98 21.19 -2.70
CA SER A 108 28.31 22.62 -2.76
C SER A 108 27.64 23.48 -1.68
N THR A 109 26.75 22.94 -0.85
CA THR A 109 26.04 23.75 0.16
C THR A 109 26.07 23.03 1.52
N PRO A 110 26.60 23.66 2.59
CA PRO A 110 26.50 23.11 3.94
C PRO A 110 25.02 22.84 4.26
N ARG A 111 24.66 21.57 4.51
CA ARG A 111 23.31 21.22 4.93
C ARG A 111 23.07 21.83 6.31
N ASN A 112 22.08 22.71 6.40
CA ASN A 112 21.64 23.23 7.68
C ASN A 112 21.09 22.07 8.53
N ILE A 113 21.80 21.72 9.60
CA ILE A 113 21.49 20.57 10.47
C ILE A 113 20.06 20.67 11.01
N PHE A 114 19.58 21.89 11.31
CA PHE A 114 18.22 22.10 11.78
C PHE A 114 17.19 21.75 10.71
N ILE A 115 17.40 22.20 9.47
CA ILE A 115 16.47 21.93 8.36
C ILE A 115 16.48 20.43 8.02
N ASP A 116 17.66 19.79 7.94
CA ASP A 116 17.78 18.33 7.73
C ASP A 116 17.01 17.53 8.81
N SER A 117 17.16 17.95 10.06
CA SER A 117 16.50 17.31 11.19
C SER A 117 14.97 17.49 11.18
N ASN A 118 14.47 18.61 10.66
CA ASN A 118 13.04 18.84 10.46
C ASN A 118 12.48 18.03 9.29
N VAL A 119 13.22 17.93 8.18
CA VAL A 119 12.82 17.05 7.07
C VAL A 119 12.68 15.61 7.53
N ARG A 120 13.61 15.10 8.34
CA ARG A 120 13.49 13.76 8.94
C ARG A 120 12.23 13.61 9.80
N LEU A 121 11.88 14.63 10.59
CA LEU A 121 10.66 14.63 11.39
C LEU A 121 9.41 14.57 10.51
N LEU A 122 9.32 15.43 9.50
CA LEU A 122 8.18 15.47 8.58
C LEU A 122 8.06 14.18 7.77
N MET A 123 9.19 13.60 7.31
CA MET A 123 9.21 12.30 6.64
C MET A 123 8.70 11.18 7.55
N LYS A 124 9.06 11.20 8.83
CA LYS A 124 8.53 10.26 9.83
C LYS A 124 7.01 10.42 9.97
N MET A 125 6.52 11.65 10.09
CA MET A 125 5.09 11.94 10.19
C MET A 125 4.32 11.46 8.96
N LEU A 126 4.80 11.79 7.76
CA LEU A 126 4.23 11.31 6.49
C LEU A 126 4.17 9.79 6.46
N THR A 127 5.29 9.11 6.76
CA THR A 127 5.36 7.65 6.78
C THR A 127 4.32 7.06 7.72
N SER A 128 4.13 7.63 8.92
CA SER A 128 3.19 7.15 9.94
C SER A 128 1.71 7.25 9.53
N ILE A 129 1.34 8.25 8.71
CA ILE A 129 -0.07 8.49 8.36
C ILE A 129 -0.42 8.10 6.93
N THR A 130 0.56 7.81 6.07
CA THR A 130 0.33 7.47 4.65
C THR A 130 -0.71 6.37 4.49
N SER A 131 -0.72 5.38 5.38
CA SER A 131 -1.66 4.26 5.33
C SER A 131 -3.12 4.66 5.61
N LEU A 132 -3.34 5.80 6.28
CA LEU A 132 -4.67 6.33 6.64
C LEU A 132 -5.21 7.33 5.62
N VAL A 133 -4.35 7.83 4.71
CA VAL A 133 -4.73 8.80 3.69
C VAL A 133 -5.54 8.11 2.58
N LYS A 134 -6.73 8.65 2.32
CA LYS A 134 -7.54 8.32 1.14
C LYS A 134 -7.09 9.22 -0.02
N PHE A 135 -6.26 8.71 -0.92
CA PHE A 135 -5.76 9.46 -2.08
C PHE A 135 -6.80 9.54 -3.21
N GLN A 136 -6.70 10.60 -4.01
CA GLN A 136 -7.52 10.90 -5.19
C GLN A 136 -6.66 10.94 -6.45
N ASN A 137 -7.26 10.80 -7.64
CA ASN A 137 -6.53 10.76 -8.91
C ASN A 137 -5.78 12.07 -9.21
N GLU A 138 -6.34 13.21 -8.81
CA GLU A 138 -5.74 14.53 -8.98
C GLU A 138 -4.63 14.87 -7.95
N ASP A 139 -4.43 14.03 -6.94
CA ASP A 139 -3.37 14.23 -5.95
C ASP A 139 -1.99 14.18 -6.64
N PHE A 140 -1.08 15.07 -6.22
CA PHE A 140 0.26 15.23 -6.79
C PHE A 140 0.33 15.69 -8.25
N SER A 141 -0.71 16.33 -8.77
CA SER A 141 -0.75 16.81 -10.16
C SER A 141 0.15 18.02 -10.47
N LYS A 142 0.76 18.66 -9.46
CA LYS A 142 1.58 19.87 -9.66
C LYS A 142 3.02 19.51 -10.03
N ILE A 143 3.65 20.32 -10.88
CA ILE A 143 5.05 20.12 -11.29
C ILE A 143 6.03 20.00 -10.11
N ASN A 144 5.80 20.77 -9.04
CA ASN A 144 6.66 20.76 -7.86
C ASN A 144 6.54 19.45 -7.06
N ASP A 145 5.38 18.79 -7.09
CA ASP A 145 5.16 17.50 -6.44
C ASP A 145 6.01 16.42 -7.14
N TYR A 146 5.98 16.42 -8.47
CA TYR A 146 6.82 15.54 -9.30
C TYR A 146 8.30 15.77 -9.04
N GLN A 147 8.74 17.03 -8.93
CA GLN A 147 10.14 17.36 -8.64
C GLN A 147 10.59 16.82 -7.28
N LEU A 148 9.72 16.86 -6.26
CA LEU A 148 10.02 16.28 -4.95
C LEU A 148 10.21 14.76 -5.06
N PHE A 149 9.30 14.05 -5.73
CA PHE A 149 9.42 12.60 -5.92
C PHE A 149 10.67 12.21 -6.72
N ILE A 150 11.01 12.95 -7.77
CA ILE A 150 12.24 12.73 -8.55
C ILE A 150 13.47 12.91 -7.65
N ALA A 151 13.51 13.97 -6.84
CA ALA A 151 14.65 14.23 -5.94
C ALA A 151 14.76 13.17 -4.84
N ILE A 152 13.63 12.73 -4.26
CA ILE A 152 13.59 11.65 -3.27
C ILE A 152 14.13 10.35 -3.87
N ARG A 153 13.69 9.99 -5.09
CA ARG A 153 14.18 8.82 -5.81
C ARG A 153 15.69 8.90 -6.04
N GLU A 154 16.17 10.03 -6.55
CA GLU A 154 17.59 10.25 -6.84
C GLU A 154 18.46 10.21 -5.58
N HIS A 155 17.95 10.71 -4.45
CA HIS A 155 18.60 10.57 -3.15
C HIS A 155 18.81 9.09 -2.80
N ILE A 156 17.76 8.27 -2.92
CA ILE A 156 17.90 6.83 -2.68
C ILE A 156 18.88 6.23 -3.68
N ASP A 157 18.77 6.53 -4.99
CA ASP A 157 19.63 5.97 -6.04
C ASP A 157 21.12 6.21 -5.75
N GLN A 158 21.48 7.37 -5.21
CA GLN A 158 22.85 7.79 -4.94
C GLN A 158 23.35 7.40 -3.54
N ASP A 159 22.47 7.09 -2.58
CA ASP A 159 22.90 6.71 -1.24
C ASP A 159 23.43 5.26 -1.22
N PHE A 160 24.65 5.13 -0.71
CA PHE A 160 25.36 3.88 -0.42
C PHE A 160 25.83 3.82 1.04
N LYS A 161 25.51 4.82 1.86
CA LYS A 161 26.01 4.95 3.24
C LYS A 161 24.99 4.57 4.31
N HIS A 162 23.83 4.04 3.91
CA HIS A 162 22.72 3.67 4.81
C HIS A 162 22.34 4.81 5.76
N ASP A 163 22.09 6.01 5.24
CA ASP A 163 21.70 7.11 6.12
C ASP A 163 20.27 6.92 6.65
N ASN A 164 19.99 7.43 7.86
CA ASN A 164 18.66 7.32 8.48
C ASN A 164 17.55 8.02 7.66
N LEU A 165 17.89 8.90 6.71
CA LEU A 165 16.91 9.62 5.89
C LEU A 165 16.44 8.70 4.76
N THR A 166 17.36 7.99 4.11
CA THR A 166 17.09 6.96 3.11
C THR A 166 16.18 5.88 3.69
N ASP A 167 16.40 5.44 4.94
CA ASP A 167 15.53 4.46 5.60
C ASP A 167 14.10 4.99 5.85
N GLY A 168 13.99 6.27 6.22
CA GLY A 168 12.71 6.95 6.36
C GLY A 168 11.99 7.11 5.01
N ILE A 169 12.74 7.51 3.98
CA ILE A 169 12.25 7.66 2.62
C ILE A 169 11.76 6.32 2.06
N ILE A 170 12.54 5.24 2.15
CA ILE A 170 12.14 3.96 1.55
C ILE A 170 10.88 3.42 2.22
N SER A 171 10.72 3.66 3.53
CA SER A 171 9.49 3.32 4.28
C SER A 171 8.30 4.16 3.82
N PHE A 172 8.50 5.46 3.58
CA PHE A 172 7.48 6.33 3.00
C PHE A 172 7.05 5.86 1.60
N ILE A 173 8.02 5.59 0.72
CA ILE A 173 7.76 5.12 -0.65
C ILE A 173 7.06 3.77 -0.66
N TRP A 174 7.45 2.85 0.23
CA TRP A 174 6.75 1.58 0.41
C TRP A 174 5.28 1.79 0.79
N ASN A 175 5.00 2.60 1.81
CA ASN A 175 3.62 2.88 2.23
C ASN A 175 2.82 3.59 1.13
N LEU A 176 3.45 4.49 0.38
CA LEU A 176 2.78 5.23 -0.69
C LEU A 176 2.48 4.32 -1.90
N SER A 177 3.40 3.41 -2.24
CA SER A 177 3.20 2.43 -3.32
C SER A 177 2.03 1.48 -3.07
N ASP A 178 1.65 1.26 -1.80
CA ASP A 178 0.47 0.45 -1.45
C ASP A 178 -0.85 1.08 -1.97
N ARG A 179 -0.82 2.32 -2.46
CA ARG A 179 -1.97 2.99 -3.08
C ARG A 179 -1.89 2.83 -4.59
N THR A 180 -2.62 1.86 -5.14
CA THR A 180 -2.62 1.55 -6.59
C THR A 180 -2.99 2.74 -7.47
N ILE A 181 -3.84 3.64 -6.97
CA ILE A 181 -4.18 4.92 -7.62
C ILE A 181 -2.96 5.81 -7.91
N LEU A 182 -1.87 5.63 -7.15
CA LEU A 182 -0.63 6.40 -7.30
C LEU A 182 0.41 5.70 -8.21
N VAL A 183 0.12 4.54 -8.78
CA VAL A 183 1.05 3.87 -9.70
C VAL A 183 1.46 4.77 -10.89
N PRO A 184 0.57 5.55 -11.53
CA PRO A 184 0.96 6.49 -12.57
C PRO A 184 2.02 7.51 -12.12
N LEU A 185 1.94 8.00 -10.89
CA LEU A 185 2.94 8.90 -10.32
C LEU A 185 4.32 8.24 -10.26
N PHE A 186 4.41 7.00 -9.78
CA PHE A 186 5.68 6.25 -9.71
C PHE A 186 6.28 5.98 -11.09
N ILE A 187 5.43 5.74 -12.10
CA ILE A 187 5.86 5.59 -13.48
C ILE A 187 6.46 6.91 -13.99
N ASN A 188 5.71 8.01 -13.86
CA ASN A 188 6.10 9.30 -14.42
C ASN A 188 7.33 9.92 -13.72
N THR A 189 7.56 9.57 -12.46
CA THR A 189 8.73 10.02 -11.69
C THR A 189 9.92 9.05 -11.81
N GLY A 190 9.80 8.01 -12.64
CA GLY A 190 10.89 7.12 -13.00
C GLY A 190 11.30 6.13 -11.91
N TYR A 191 10.44 5.86 -10.92
CA TYR A 191 10.73 4.90 -9.84
C TYR A 191 10.84 3.47 -10.36
N VAL A 192 10.11 3.10 -11.42
CA VAL A 192 10.07 1.73 -11.94
C VAL A 192 11.49 1.20 -12.23
N ASN A 193 12.31 1.98 -12.93
CA ASN A 193 13.70 1.60 -13.21
C ASN A 193 14.55 1.57 -11.92
N SER A 194 14.42 2.59 -11.07
CA SER A 194 15.18 2.68 -9.82
C SER A 194 14.90 1.48 -8.89
N ILE A 195 13.63 1.08 -8.73
CA ILE A 195 13.23 -0.10 -7.93
C ILE A 195 13.87 -1.37 -8.48
N ILE A 196 13.91 -1.54 -9.79
CA ILE A 196 14.60 -2.67 -10.42
C ILE A 196 16.09 -2.69 -10.07
N GLN A 197 16.76 -1.54 -10.07
CA GLN A 197 18.16 -1.45 -9.63
C GLN A 197 18.29 -1.71 -8.13
N TRP A 198 17.38 -1.16 -7.31
CA TRP A 198 17.34 -1.36 -5.87
C TRP A 198 17.25 -2.84 -5.51
N ILE A 199 16.41 -3.61 -6.20
CA ILE A 199 16.28 -5.06 -5.98
C ILE A 199 17.58 -5.80 -6.29
N LYS A 200 18.28 -5.42 -7.37
CA LYS A 200 19.56 -6.03 -7.78
C LYS A 200 20.67 -5.74 -6.78
N THR A 201 20.68 -4.55 -6.18
CA THR A 201 21.71 -4.11 -5.24
C THR A 201 21.25 -4.14 -3.79
N ARG A 202 20.10 -4.74 -3.47
CA ARG A 202 19.43 -4.55 -2.17
C ARG A 202 20.29 -4.96 -0.99
N GLU A 203 21.05 -6.04 -1.12
CA GLU A 203 21.94 -6.56 -0.08
C GLU A 203 23.12 -5.64 0.25
N ILE A 204 23.46 -4.73 -0.66
CA ILE A 204 24.51 -3.72 -0.48
C ILE A 204 23.89 -2.38 -0.07
N LYS A 205 22.69 -2.07 -0.54
CA LYS A 205 22.09 -0.74 -0.47
C LYS A 205 21.22 -0.53 0.77
N PHE A 206 20.55 -1.56 1.27
CA PHE A 206 19.62 -1.45 2.39
C PHE A 206 20.08 -2.26 3.59
N ARG A 207 19.72 -1.80 4.78
CA ARG A 207 19.89 -2.55 6.02
C ARG A 207 19.03 -3.81 6.00
N ASP A 208 19.40 -4.81 6.80
CA ASP A 208 18.70 -6.10 6.85
C ASP A 208 17.19 -5.95 7.14
N ASP A 209 16.80 -5.03 8.05
CA ASP A 209 15.39 -4.75 8.39
C ASP A 209 14.59 -4.06 7.27
N LYS A 210 15.26 -3.60 6.21
CA LYS A 210 14.67 -2.93 5.04
C LYS A 210 14.96 -3.64 3.73
N LEU A 211 15.63 -4.79 3.77
CA LEU A 211 16.08 -5.54 2.59
C LEU A 211 14.92 -5.87 1.63
N ASN A 212 13.74 -6.16 2.19
CA ASN A 212 12.55 -6.55 1.41
C ASN A 212 11.71 -5.36 0.92
N ALA A 213 11.98 -4.13 1.37
CA ALA A 213 11.16 -2.97 0.99
C ALA A 213 11.08 -2.77 -0.54
N PRO A 214 12.18 -2.88 -1.33
CA PRO A 214 12.09 -2.81 -2.79
C PRO A 214 11.21 -3.89 -3.42
N ILE A 215 11.15 -5.08 -2.81
CA ILE A 215 10.34 -6.20 -3.30
C ILE A 215 8.86 -5.94 -3.04
N HIS A 216 8.49 -5.43 -1.86
CA HIS A 216 7.11 -5.04 -1.59
C HIS A 216 6.67 -3.85 -2.45
N ILE A 217 7.55 -2.87 -2.72
CA ILE A 217 7.25 -1.79 -3.65
C ILE A 217 6.97 -2.35 -5.05
N LEU A 218 7.80 -3.29 -5.53
CA LEU A 218 7.59 -3.95 -6.82
C LEU A 218 6.26 -4.71 -6.87
N HIS A 219 5.94 -5.47 -5.81
CA HIS A 219 4.64 -6.12 -5.65
C HIS A 219 3.50 -5.11 -5.80
N ASN A 220 3.59 -4.01 -5.06
CA ASN A 220 2.55 -2.99 -5.05
C ASN A 220 2.32 -2.36 -6.44
N LEU A 221 3.39 -2.08 -7.18
CA LEU A 221 3.31 -1.60 -8.56
C LEU A 221 2.73 -2.66 -9.52
N SER A 222 3.05 -3.93 -9.30
CA SER A 222 2.55 -5.03 -10.13
C SER A 222 1.06 -5.32 -9.95
N ARG A 223 0.38 -4.70 -8.98
CA ARG A 223 -1.08 -4.78 -8.82
C ARG A 223 -1.84 -3.89 -9.82
N HIS A 224 -1.15 -3.04 -10.58
CA HIS A 224 -1.73 -2.14 -11.57
C HIS A 224 -1.20 -2.43 -12.98
N ASP A 225 -2.07 -2.35 -13.99
CA ASP A 225 -1.74 -2.74 -15.37
C ASP A 225 -0.63 -1.91 -16.00
N ASP A 226 -0.67 -0.59 -15.82
CA ASP A 226 0.42 0.29 -16.27
C ASP A 226 1.74 -0.03 -15.55
N GLY A 227 1.67 -0.38 -14.27
CA GLY A 227 2.83 -0.84 -13.51
C GLY A 227 3.40 -2.12 -14.10
N ILE A 228 2.56 -3.13 -14.37
CA ILE A 228 2.96 -4.39 -15.03
C ILE A 228 3.63 -4.10 -16.38
N ASN A 229 3.02 -3.26 -17.21
CA ASN A 229 3.55 -2.93 -18.54
C ASN A 229 4.96 -2.32 -18.43
N GLN A 230 5.13 -1.35 -17.53
CA GLN A 230 6.43 -0.69 -17.32
C GLN A 230 7.47 -1.64 -16.71
N LEU A 231 7.09 -2.45 -15.73
CA LEU A 231 7.97 -3.44 -15.12
C LEU A 231 8.47 -4.49 -16.12
N ASN A 232 7.61 -4.91 -17.04
CA ASN A 232 7.98 -5.87 -18.09
C ASN A 232 8.99 -5.28 -19.09
N ILE A 233 8.98 -3.96 -19.36
CA ILE A 233 10.02 -3.29 -20.16
C ILE A 233 11.40 -3.47 -19.52
N TYR A 234 11.48 -3.46 -18.20
CA TYR A 234 12.73 -3.63 -17.45
C TYR A 234 13.07 -5.08 -17.09
N ASN A 235 12.42 -6.07 -17.72
CA ASN A 235 12.62 -7.51 -17.46
C ASN A 235 12.42 -7.91 -15.98
N ALA A 236 11.46 -7.28 -15.29
CA ALA A 236 11.19 -7.53 -13.87
C ALA A 236 10.98 -9.02 -13.55
N LEU A 237 10.32 -9.76 -14.44
CA LEU A 237 10.08 -11.20 -14.27
C LEU A 237 11.38 -12.00 -14.13
N LYS A 238 12.38 -11.73 -14.99
CA LYS A 238 13.68 -12.41 -14.91
C LYS A 238 14.40 -12.06 -13.61
N ILE A 239 14.37 -10.78 -13.23
CA ILE A 239 15.03 -10.31 -12.00
C ILE A 239 14.44 -10.97 -10.76
N ILE A 240 13.12 -11.15 -10.72
CA ILE A 240 12.43 -11.85 -9.64
C ILE A 240 12.75 -13.35 -9.63
N ASP A 241 12.84 -13.98 -10.79
CA ASP A 241 13.25 -15.40 -10.91
C ASP A 241 14.69 -15.65 -10.43
N ASP A 242 15.58 -14.64 -10.51
CA ASP A 242 16.96 -14.71 -10.04
C ASP A 242 17.12 -14.50 -8.52
N ILE A 243 16.07 -14.12 -7.79
CA ILE A 243 16.13 -13.90 -6.34
C ILE A 243 16.22 -15.23 -5.58
N LYS A 244 17.29 -15.39 -4.82
CA LYS A 244 17.46 -16.50 -3.86
C LYS A 244 16.63 -16.25 -2.59
N THR A 245 15.74 -17.17 -2.26
CA THR A 245 14.86 -17.13 -1.07
C THR A 245 15.44 -17.86 0.14
N GLU A 246 16.47 -18.69 -0.04
CA GLU A 246 17.02 -19.59 0.99
C GLU A 246 18.15 -18.99 1.85
N THR A 247 18.26 -17.66 1.97
CA THR A 247 19.37 -17.06 2.73
C THR A 247 19.02 -16.83 4.20
N ASN A 248 19.99 -17.04 5.09
CA ASN A 248 19.89 -16.82 6.54
C ASN A 248 19.72 -15.34 6.95
N LYS A 249 19.59 -14.42 5.99
CA LYS A 249 19.45 -12.98 6.24
C LYS A 249 17.99 -12.51 6.34
N TYR A 250 17.02 -13.39 6.08
CA TYR A 250 15.62 -13.03 6.08
C TYR A 250 14.96 -13.43 7.41
N ASP A 251 14.36 -12.45 8.10
CA ASP A 251 13.56 -12.70 9.31
C ASP A 251 12.36 -13.63 9.03
N ASN A 252 11.87 -13.64 7.79
CA ASN A 252 10.79 -14.53 7.34
C ASN A 252 10.95 -14.94 5.87
N PRO A 253 11.67 -16.04 5.57
CA PRO A 253 11.89 -16.50 4.19
C PRO A 253 10.60 -16.95 3.49
N ASP A 254 9.57 -17.36 4.26
CA ASP A 254 8.27 -17.71 3.71
C ASP A 254 7.54 -16.47 3.17
N ASP A 255 7.62 -15.33 3.84
CA ASP A 255 7.02 -14.06 3.39
C ASP A 255 7.60 -13.59 2.05
N LEU A 256 8.94 -13.64 1.93
CA LEU A 256 9.63 -13.32 0.68
C LEU A 256 9.21 -14.26 -0.46
N THR A 257 9.14 -15.56 -0.16
CA THR A 257 8.74 -16.58 -1.15
C THR A 257 7.32 -16.34 -1.67
N ILE A 258 6.39 -15.98 -0.79
CA ILE A 258 5.00 -15.65 -1.16
C ILE A 258 4.98 -14.42 -2.07
N HIS A 259 5.64 -13.33 -1.68
CA HIS A 259 5.65 -12.10 -2.48
C HIS A 259 6.26 -12.32 -3.86
N ILE A 260 7.36 -13.07 -3.96
CA ILE A 260 7.96 -13.45 -5.25
C ILE A 260 6.97 -14.20 -6.13
N ALA A 261 6.25 -15.17 -5.57
CA ALA A 261 5.25 -15.93 -6.31
C ALA A 261 4.07 -15.05 -6.78
N MET A 262 3.60 -14.15 -5.91
CA MET A 262 2.54 -13.18 -6.23
C MET A 262 2.98 -12.22 -7.34
N ILE A 263 4.17 -11.62 -7.22
CA ILE A 263 4.75 -10.74 -8.26
C ILE A 263 4.86 -11.49 -9.59
N ARG A 264 5.40 -12.71 -9.59
CA ARG A 264 5.54 -13.53 -10.79
C ARG A 264 4.18 -13.76 -11.48
N ALA A 265 3.15 -14.06 -10.70
CA ALA A 265 1.80 -14.25 -11.24
C ALA A 265 1.27 -12.94 -11.83
N LEU A 266 1.46 -11.82 -11.14
CA LEU A 266 1.01 -10.51 -11.59
C LEU A 266 1.74 -10.03 -12.86
N LEU A 267 3.03 -10.35 -13.03
CA LEU A 267 3.80 -9.93 -14.21
C LEU A 267 3.57 -10.79 -15.47
N THR A 268 3.15 -12.05 -15.30
CA THR A 268 2.91 -12.98 -16.41
C THR A 268 1.53 -12.79 -17.03
N ASN A 269 1.36 -13.13 -18.31
CA ASN A 269 0.03 -13.20 -18.92
C ASN A 269 -0.61 -14.58 -18.74
N ILE A 270 -1.91 -14.70 -19.04
CA ILE A 270 -2.66 -15.95 -18.87
C ILE A 270 -2.03 -17.12 -19.64
N ASN A 271 -1.54 -16.88 -20.87
CA ASN A 271 -0.91 -17.93 -21.68
C ASN A 271 0.41 -18.41 -21.05
N GLN A 272 1.20 -17.51 -20.47
CA GLN A 272 2.41 -17.88 -19.72
C GLN A 272 2.08 -18.70 -18.48
N ILE A 273 1.04 -18.34 -17.72
CA ILE A 273 0.59 -19.10 -16.55
C ILE A 273 0.12 -20.50 -16.94
N LYS A 274 -0.60 -20.63 -18.06
CA LYS A 274 -1.02 -21.93 -18.62
C LYS A 274 0.19 -22.83 -18.93
N ASN A 275 1.29 -22.24 -19.38
CA ASN A 275 2.49 -22.98 -19.78
C ASN A 275 3.49 -23.24 -18.63
N ASP A 276 3.31 -22.61 -17.46
CA ASP A 276 4.31 -22.60 -16.37
C ASP A 276 3.75 -23.07 -15.02
N SER A 277 2.89 -24.11 -15.04
CA SER A 277 2.25 -24.67 -13.84
C SER A 277 3.25 -25.14 -12.78
N LYS A 278 4.44 -25.59 -13.19
CA LYS A 278 5.51 -26.08 -12.30
C LYS A 278 6.06 -25.00 -11.37
N LYS A 279 5.97 -23.71 -11.73
CA LYS A 279 6.42 -22.60 -10.86
C LYS A 279 5.50 -22.34 -9.68
N TYR A 280 4.28 -22.88 -9.71
CA TYR A 280 3.27 -22.73 -8.64
C TYR A 280 3.01 -24.08 -7.98
N SER A 281 3.99 -24.55 -7.21
CA SER A 281 3.84 -25.78 -6.45
C SER A 281 2.70 -25.70 -5.43
N ASN A 282 2.18 -26.85 -5.00
CA ASN A 282 1.18 -26.95 -3.94
C ASN A 282 1.59 -26.22 -2.66
N LYS A 283 2.89 -26.20 -2.32
CA LYS A 283 3.39 -25.45 -1.16
C LYS A 283 3.08 -23.96 -1.32
N ILE A 284 3.43 -23.38 -2.46
CA ILE A 284 3.22 -21.95 -2.75
C ILE A 284 1.73 -21.62 -2.76
N LEU A 285 0.91 -22.45 -3.41
CA LEU A 285 -0.55 -22.27 -3.46
C LEU A 285 -1.16 -22.30 -2.06
N ASN A 286 -0.76 -23.27 -1.22
CA ASN A 286 -1.21 -23.35 0.17
C ASN A 286 -0.80 -22.12 1.00
N MET A 287 0.40 -21.56 0.75
CA MET A 287 0.84 -20.34 1.42
C MET A 287 -0.03 -19.13 1.03
N ILE A 288 -0.38 -18.98 -0.25
CA ILE A 288 -1.27 -17.91 -0.74
C ILE A 288 -2.69 -18.06 -0.16
N ILE A 289 -3.22 -19.28 -0.12
CA ILE A 289 -4.54 -19.56 0.47
C ILE A 289 -4.53 -19.28 1.97
N LYS A 290 -3.48 -19.70 2.68
CA LYS A 290 -3.31 -19.40 4.11
C LYS A 290 -3.26 -17.90 4.36
N LEU A 291 -2.59 -17.12 3.51
CA LEU A 291 -2.59 -15.66 3.59
C LEU A 291 -4.01 -15.09 3.51
N CYS A 292 -4.87 -15.63 2.65
CA CYS A 292 -6.29 -15.24 2.59
C CYS A 292 -7.05 -15.59 3.87
N ILE A 293 -6.87 -16.81 4.37
CA ILE A 293 -7.55 -17.31 5.59
C ILE A 293 -7.11 -16.49 6.82
N ASP A 294 -5.83 -16.19 6.94
CA ASP A 294 -5.30 -15.43 8.07
C ASP A 294 -5.69 -13.95 7.99
N ALA A 295 -5.74 -13.36 6.80
CA ALA A 295 -6.27 -12.01 6.60
C ALA A 295 -7.75 -11.90 7.01
N ALA A 296 -8.56 -12.91 6.70
CA ALA A 296 -9.98 -12.93 7.03
C ALA A 296 -10.30 -12.94 8.54
N LYS A 297 -9.34 -13.32 9.39
CA LYS A 297 -9.49 -13.30 10.86
C LYS A 297 -9.38 -11.88 11.43
N ASN A 298 -8.85 -10.93 10.66
CA ASN A 298 -8.68 -9.55 11.07
C ASN A 298 -9.89 -8.70 10.64
N GLU A 299 -10.35 -7.78 11.51
CA GLU A 299 -11.48 -6.90 11.20
C GLU A 299 -11.27 -6.00 9.97
N ARG A 300 -10.01 -5.63 9.69
CA ARG A 300 -9.59 -4.87 8.51
C ARG A 300 -9.17 -5.76 7.34
N TYR A 301 -9.37 -7.07 7.45
CA TYR A 301 -9.04 -8.07 6.43
C TYR A 301 -7.58 -8.03 5.97
N ARG A 302 -6.66 -7.77 6.90
CA ARG A 302 -5.23 -7.67 6.63
C ARG A 302 -4.43 -8.70 7.42
N TYR A 303 -3.41 -9.25 6.79
CA TYR A 303 -2.37 -10.06 7.43
C TYR A 303 -1.01 -9.72 6.82
N ASN A 304 0.02 -9.54 7.66
CA ASN A 304 1.36 -9.09 7.25
C ASN A 304 1.33 -7.90 6.27
N GLY A 305 0.47 -6.91 6.55
CA GLY A 305 0.33 -5.71 5.74
C GLY A 305 -0.53 -5.85 4.48
N SER A 306 -0.71 -7.07 3.96
CA SER A 306 -1.52 -7.35 2.76
C SER A 306 -3.01 -7.43 3.09
N HIS A 307 -3.84 -6.72 2.33
CA HIS A 307 -5.29 -6.88 2.36
C HIS A 307 -5.69 -8.16 1.63
N ILE A 308 -6.79 -8.81 2.04
CA ILE A 308 -7.26 -10.08 1.47
C ILE A 308 -7.49 -10.03 -0.05
N SER A 309 -7.85 -8.86 -0.60
CA SER A 309 -8.03 -8.70 -2.04
C SER A 309 -6.77 -8.95 -2.86
N GLU A 310 -5.59 -8.77 -2.27
CA GLU A 310 -4.30 -8.89 -2.96
C GLU A 310 -3.97 -10.35 -3.31
N PRO A 311 -3.90 -11.31 -2.36
CA PRO A 311 -3.72 -12.71 -2.69
C PRO A 311 -4.90 -13.29 -3.48
N LEU A 312 -6.14 -12.83 -3.25
CA LEU A 312 -7.27 -13.26 -4.06
C LEU A 312 -7.15 -12.83 -5.53
N THR A 313 -6.63 -11.62 -5.80
CA THR A 313 -6.32 -11.14 -7.16
C THR A 313 -5.32 -12.05 -7.86
N VAL A 314 -4.31 -12.51 -7.13
CA VAL A 314 -3.33 -13.48 -7.62
C VAL A 314 -4.00 -14.82 -7.95
N LEU A 315 -4.88 -15.32 -7.08
CA LEU A 315 -5.60 -16.56 -7.33
C LEU A 315 -6.47 -16.49 -8.59
N VAL A 316 -7.18 -15.36 -8.83
CA VAL A 316 -7.95 -15.17 -10.09
C VAL A 316 -7.06 -15.45 -11.29
N LYS A 317 -5.85 -14.92 -11.27
CA LYS A 317 -4.92 -15.03 -12.39
C LYS A 317 -4.36 -16.44 -12.55
N LEU A 318 -4.02 -17.09 -11.45
CA LEU A 318 -3.53 -18.47 -11.42
C LEU A 318 -4.59 -19.50 -11.86
N PHE A 319 -5.85 -19.24 -11.51
CA PHE A 319 -6.99 -20.14 -11.77
C PHE A 319 -7.45 -20.16 -13.23
N TYR A 320 -6.84 -19.34 -14.10
CA TYR A 320 -6.96 -19.54 -15.56
C TYR A 320 -6.20 -20.77 -16.08
N ASN A 321 -5.37 -21.41 -15.25
CA ASN A 321 -4.75 -22.68 -15.55
C ASN A 321 -5.50 -23.80 -14.79
N ASP A 322 -6.18 -24.65 -15.54
CA ASP A 322 -7.00 -25.75 -15.00
C ASP A 322 -6.17 -26.72 -14.15
N ASP A 323 -4.89 -26.94 -14.46
CA ASP A 323 -4.02 -27.80 -13.64
C ASP A 323 -3.74 -27.15 -12.29
N ILE A 324 -3.52 -25.83 -12.24
CA ILE A 324 -3.29 -25.12 -10.97
C ILE A 324 -4.58 -25.12 -10.15
N LEU A 325 -5.71 -24.88 -10.81
CA LEU A 325 -7.03 -24.89 -10.19
C LEU A 325 -7.35 -26.27 -9.62
N HIS A 326 -7.19 -27.31 -10.43
CA HIS A 326 -7.39 -28.69 -10.04
C HIS A 326 -6.40 -29.11 -8.95
N ASN A 327 -5.11 -28.79 -9.04
CA ASN A 327 -4.13 -29.13 -8.00
C ASN A 327 -4.43 -28.46 -6.66
N THR A 328 -4.90 -27.21 -6.70
CA THR A 328 -5.41 -26.48 -5.53
C THR A 328 -6.59 -27.21 -4.89
N PHE A 329 -7.44 -27.81 -5.72
CA PHE A 329 -8.68 -28.46 -5.29
C PHE A 329 -8.68 -30.01 -5.24
N TYR A 330 -7.60 -30.70 -5.60
CA TYR A 330 -7.53 -32.18 -5.65
C TYR A 330 -6.51 -32.75 -4.66
N ASN A 331 -5.36 -32.09 -4.47
CA ASN A 331 -4.32 -32.58 -3.54
C ASN A 331 -4.68 -32.44 -2.04
N ASN A 332 -5.81 -31.83 -1.74
CA ASN A 332 -6.38 -31.80 -0.39
C ASN A 332 -7.25 -33.03 -0.08
N GLU A 333 -7.53 -33.91 -1.04
CA GLU A 333 -8.40 -35.09 -0.83
C GLU A 333 -7.64 -36.37 -0.45
N THR A 334 -6.33 -36.46 -0.73
CA THR A 334 -5.53 -37.69 -0.53
C THR A 334 -4.76 -37.73 0.79
N LYS A 335 -4.67 -36.61 1.49
CA LYS A 335 -4.35 -36.54 2.93
C LYS A 335 -5.64 -36.18 3.65
N SER A 336 -5.75 -36.44 4.95
CA SER A 336 -6.90 -36.17 5.83
C SER A 336 -7.35 -34.69 5.93
N SER A 337 -7.00 -33.86 4.94
CA SER A 337 -7.13 -32.42 4.81
C SER A 337 -8.11 -32.02 3.72
N SER A 338 -9.25 -32.72 3.61
CA SER A 338 -10.43 -32.23 2.88
C SER A 338 -10.93 -30.86 3.37
N SER A 339 -10.33 -30.35 4.46
CA SER A 339 -10.61 -29.08 5.12
C SER A 339 -10.32 -27.85 4.25
N ASN A 340 -9.23 -27.76 3.49
CA ASN A 340 -8.78 -26.45 2.96
C ASN A 340 -9.60 -25.93 1.77
N ILE A 341 -10.19 -26.82 0.98
CA ILE A 341 -10.99 -26.47 -0.21
C ILE A 341 -12.35 -25.92 0.21
N GLN A 342 -13.01 -26.68 1.07
CA GLN A 342 -14.29 -26.30 1.64
C GLN A 342 -14.13 -24.99 2.42
N LEU A 343 -13.04 -24.85 3.19
CA LEU A 343 -12.70 -23.60 3.87
C LEU A 343 -12.50 -22.42 2.90
N LEU A 344 -11.86 -22.61 1.74
CA LEU A 344 -11.70 -21.52 0.76
C LEU A 344 -13.06 -21.12 0.15
N ILE A 345 -13.88 -22.09 -0.28
CA ILE A 345 -15.21 -21.80 -0.84
C ILE A 345 -16.10 -21.12 0.21
N GLU A 346 -16.16 -21.65 1.42
CA GLU A 346 -16.91 -21.07 2.55
C GLU A 346 -16.41 -19.67 2.89
N LEU A 347 -15.10 -19.46 2.89
CA LEU A 347 -14.49 -18.15 3.08
C LEU A 347 -14.95 -17.17 2.00
N LEU A 348 -14.88 -17.57 0.72
CA LEU A 348 -15.31 -16.73 -0.40
C LEU A 348 -16.80 -16.39 -0.31
N ILE A 349 -17.66 -17.35 0.07
CA ILE A 349 -19.12 -17.11 0.26
C ILE A 349 -19.37 -16.12 1.40
N SER A 350 -18.70 -16.31 2.53
CA SER A 350 -18.81 -15.45 3.71
C SER A 350 -18.39 -14.01 3.40
N LEU A 351 -17.22 -13.85 2.75
CA LEU A 351 -16.71 -12.54 2.35
C LEU A 351 -17.59 -11.87 1.31
N LEU A 352 -18.01 -12.61 0.27
CA LEU A 352 -18.89 -12.07 -0.76
C LEU A 352 -20.19 -11.57 -0.17
N THR A 353 -20.82 -12.35 0.72
CA THR A 353 -22.03 -11.92 1.42
C THR A 353 -21.81 -10.60 2.14
N LYS A 354 -20.74 -10.52 2.93
CA LYS A 354 -20.46 -9.35 3.76
C LYS A 354 -20.20 -8.11 2.91
N PHE A 355 -19.31 -8.20 1.92
CA PHE A 355 -18.96 -7.05 1.09
C PHE A 355 -20.10 -6.67 0.12
N TYR A 356 -20.80 -7.64 -0.46
CA TYR A 356 -21.91 -7.34 -1.37
C TYR A 356 -23.08 -6.66 -0.66
N SER A 357 -23.33 -6.96 0.62
CA SER A 357 -24.36 -6.27 1.41
C SER A 357 -24.10 -4.78 1.62
N LYS A 358 -22.86 -4.33 1.42
CA LYS A 358 -22.41 -2.94 1.61
C LYS A 358 -22.11 -2.22 0.30
N ILE A 359 -22.21 -2.92 -0.83
CA ILE A 359 -21.93 -2.33 -2.13
C ILE A 359 -22.83 -1.11 -2.34
N ASN A 360 -22.25 -0.01 -2.84
CA ASN A 360 -22.90 1.30 -2.99
C ASN A 360 -23.33 2.03 -1.70
N LEU A 361 -23.15 1.46 -0.49
CA LEU A 361 -23.52 2.12 0.78
C LEU A 361 -22.34 2.86 1.42
N ASP A 362 -21.20 2.19 1.55
CA ASP A 362 -20.06 2.71 2.35
C ASP A 362 -18.99 3.42 1.51
N ASN A 363 -19.14 3.47 0.17
CA ASN A 363 -18.14 3.97 -0.79
C ASN A 363 -16.72 3.41 -0.54
N ASP A 364 -16.60 2.25 0.10
CA ASP A 364 -15.29 1.61 0.31
C ASP A 364 -14.84 0.91 -0.97
N ILE A 365 -13.98 1.62 -1.69
CA ILE A 365 -13.36 1.20 -2.95
C ILE A 365 -12.70 -0.19 -2.82
N LEU A 366 -12.11 -0.51 -1.67
CA LEU A 366 -11.37 -1.75 -1.46
C LEU A 366 -12.30 -2.93 -1.18
N GLU A 367 -13.37 -2.72 -0.42
CA GLU A 367 -14.43 -3.73 -0.23
C GLU A 367 -15.12 -4.04 -1.57
N ASN A 368 -15.48 -3.01 -2.35
CA ASN A 368 -16.07 -3.16 -3.68
C ASN A 368 -15.15 -3.92 -4.64
N TYR A 369 -13.86 -3.57 -4.67
CA TYR A 369 -12.85 -4.31 -5.43
C TYR A 369 -12.80 -5.78 -5.02
N THR A 370 -12.89 -6.07 -3.72
CA THR A 370 -12.87 -7.45 -3.20
C THR A 370 -14.06 -8.27 -3.70
N CYS A 371 -15.26 -7.68 -3.79
CA CYS A 371 -16.42 -8.32 -4.42
C CYS A 371 -16.15 -8.75 -5.86
N VAL A 372 -15.54 -7.86 -6.67
CA VAL A 372 -15.18 -8.15 -8.07
C VAL A 372 -14.26 -9.36 -8.13
N VAL A 373 -13.22 -9.37 -7.30
CA VAL A 373 -12.24 -10.47 -7.26
C VAL A 373 -12.93 -11.80 -6.93
N ILE A 374 -13.78 -11.82 -5.89
CA ILE A 374 -14.46 -13.04 -5.46
C ILE A 374 -15.43 -13.58 -6.52
N LEU A 375 -16.18 -12.72 -7.20
CA LEU A 375 -17.07 -13.18 -8.29
C LEU A 375 -16.29 -13.70 -9.49
N ASN A 376 -15.15 -13.12 -9.82
CA ASN A 376 -14.27 -13.67 -10.85
C ASN A 376 -13.71 -15.04 -10.45
N LEU A 377 -13.38 -15.26 -9.17
CA LEU A 377 -13.01 -16.58 -8.66
C LEU A 377 -14.17 -17.58 -8.81
N PHE A 378 -15.39 -17.23 -8.39
CA PHE A 378 -16.53 -18.13 -8.54
C PHE A 378 -16.83 -18.48 -9.99
N TRP A 379 -16.64 -17.55 -10.92
CA TRP A 379 -16.75 -17.84 -12.35
C TRP A 379 -15.72 -18.87 -12.81
N LEU A 380 -14.45 -18.72 -12.43
CA LEU A 380 -13.41 -19.69 -12.78
C LEU A 380 -13.70 -21.06 -12.15
N ILE A 381 -14.13 -21.09 -10.90
CA ILE A 381 -14.47 -22.32 -10.17
C ILE A 381 -15.68 -23.04 -10.78
N SER A 382 -16.71 -22.30 -11.23
CA SER A 382 -17.94 -22.89 -11.78
C SER A 382 -17.76 -23.58 -13.14
N ASN A 383 -16.63 -23.35 -13.83
CA ASN A 383 -16.28 -24.10 -15.03
C ASN A 383 -16.02 -25.59 -14.74
N HIS A 384 -15.70 -25.95 -13.49
CA HIS A 384 -15.47 -27.34 -13.10
C HIS A 384 -16.72 -27.99 -12.52
N GLU A 385 -17.16 -29.08 -13.16
CA GLU A 385 -18.41 -29.80 -12.84
C GLU A 385 -18.59 -30.12 -11.34
N LYS A 386 -17.54 -30.60 -10.67
CA LYS A 386 -17.57 -30.91 -9.23
C LYS A 386 -17.89 -29.70 -8.36
N TYR A 387 -17.25 -28.56 -8.60
CA TYR A 387 -17.44 -27.35 -7.78
C TYR A 387 -18.67 -26.55 -8.23
N ARG A 388 -19.08 -26.71 -9.48
CA ARG A 388 -20.33 -26.17 -10.01
C ARG A 388 -21.53 -26.58 -9.15
N GLN A 389 -21.63 -27.87 -8.79
CA GLN A 389 -22.71 -28.36 -7.94
C GLN A 389 -22.70 -27.72 -6.54
N ILE A 390 -21.51 -27.52 -5.96
CA ILE A 390 -21.35 -26.86 -4.65
C ILE A 390 -21.88 -25.42 -4.71
N ILE A 391 -21.56 -24.69 -5.78
CA ILE A 391 -22.01 -23.31 -5.99
C ILE A 391 -23.54 -23.28 -6.22
N GLN A 392 -24.07 -24.13 -7.10
CA GLN A 392 -25.50 -24.19 -7.42
C GLN A 392 -26.37 -24.49 -6.20
N ASN A 393 -25.89 -25.37 -5.31
CA ASN A 393 -26.63 -25.77 -4.11
C ASN A 393 -26.53 -24.75 -2.97
N ASN A 394 -25.72 -23.69 -3.10
CA ASN A 394 -25.63 -22.64 -2.09
C ASN A 394 -26.64 -21.53 -2.36
N GLU A 395 -27.79 -21.57 -1.68
CA GLU A 395 -28.91 -20.63 -1.88
C GLU A 395 -28.49 -19.17 -1.71
N GLN A 396 -27.68 -18.87 -0.68
CA GLN A 396 -27.23 -17.52 -0.37
C GLN A 396 -26.36 -16.93 -1.50
N LEU A 397 -25.39 -17.71 -1.98
CA LEU A 397 -24.54 -17.33 -3.10
C LEU A 397 -25.37 -17.15 -4.39
N MET A 398 -26.29 -18.07 -4.67
CA MET A 398 -27.17 -17.99 -5.84
C MET A 398 -28.08 -16.76 -5.81
N ASN A 399 -28.56 -16.35 -4.64
CA ASN A 399 -29.33 -15.12 -4.48
C ASN A 399 -28.49 -13.88 -4.79
N ILE A 400 -27.22 -13.83 -4.33
CA ILE A 400 -26.30 -12.74 -4.67
C ILE A 400 -26.03 -12.71 -6.18
N ILE A 401 -25.72 -13.86 -6.81
CA ILE A 401 -25.44 -13.94 -8.24
C ILE A 401 -26.63 -13.44 -9.07
N LYS A 402 -27.85 -13.89 -8.75
CA LYS A 402 -29.07 -13.45 -9.44
C LYS A 402 -29.33 -11.96 -9.27
N ARG A 403 -29.06 -11.40 -8.08
CA ARG A 403 -29.16 -9.95 -7.85
C ARG A 403 -28.12 -9.18 -8.67
N ALA A 404 -26.87 -9.61 -8.65
CA ALA A 404 -25.76 -8.98 -9.36
C ALA A 404 -25.96 -8.90 -10.89
N VAL A 405 -26.72 -9.83 -11.47
CA VAL A 405 -27.10 -9.77 -12.89
C VAL A 405 -28.12 -8.67 -13.18
N ASN A 406 -29.04 -8.44 -12.24
CA ASN A 406 -30.19 -7.55 -12.41
C ASN A 406 -29.95 -6.13 -11.88
N ASP A 407 -28.99 -5.92 -10.97
CA ASP A 407 -28.67 -4.60 -10.43
C ASP A 407 -27.96 -3.74 -11.50
N GLU A 408 -28.69 -2.75 -12.03
CA GLU A 408 -28.14 -1.76 -12.98
C GLU A 408 -27.28 -0.69 -12.28
N GLU A 409 -27.40 -0.56 -10.96
CA GLU A 409 -26.77 0.49 -10.15
C GLU A 409 -25.40 0.10 -9.56
N ILE A 410 -24.90 -1.12 -9.79
CA ILE A 410 -23.57 -1.52 -9.30
C ILE A 410 -22.49 -0.92 -10.20
N PHE A 411 -22.04 0.28 -9.83
CA PHE A 411 -20.88 0.94 -10.43
C PHE A 411 -19.72 0.94 -9.45
N ILE A 412 -18.59 0.36 -9.87
CA ILE A 412 -17.36 0.37 -9.07
C ILE A 412 -16.37 1.31 -9.74
N ASP A 413 -16.21 2.49 -9.16
CA ASP A 413 -15.21 3.48 -9.57
C ASP A 413 -13.84 3.13 -8.96
N THR A 414 -13.25 2.00 -9.39
CA THR A 414 -11.92 1.57 -8.98
C THR A 414 -11.15 1.02 -10.16
N PHE A 415 -9.82 1.06 -10.06
CA PHE A 415 -8.97 0.35 -11.01
C PHE A 415 -9.28 -1.16 -10.97
N MET A 416 -9.58 -1.74 -12.13
CA MET A 416 -9.82 -3.17 -12.30
C MET A 416 -8.75 -3.75 -13.23
N PRO A 417 -7.98 -4.78 -12.81
CA PRO A 417 -7.03 -5.46 -13.67
C PRO A 417 -7.69 -5.98 -14.96
N ARG A 418 -6.99 -5.91 -16.09
CA ARG A 418 -7.43 -6.42 -17.41
C ARG A 418 -7.86 -7.89 -17.42
N THR A 419 -7.41 -8.68 -16.44
CA THR A 419 -7.78 -10.09 -16.28
C THR A 419 -9.11 -10.31 -15.56
N MET A 420 -9.77 -9.25 -15.09
CA MET A 420 -11.03 -9.34 -14.36
C MET A 420 -12.19 -8.82 -15.20
N LYS A 421 -13.36 -9.41 -14.97
CA LYS A 421 -14.63 -8.98 -15.50
C LYS A 421 -15.39 -8.19 -14.44
N SER A 422 -16.34 -7.36 -14.87
CA SER A 422 -17.23 -6.64 -13.95
C SER A 422 -18.11 -7.60 -13.15
N ILE A 423 -18.66 -7.15 -12.02
CA ILE A 423 -19.60 -7.92 -11.18
C ILE A 423 -20.72 -8.54 -12.02
N LYS A 424 -21.40 -7.72 -12.82
CA LYS A 424 -22.52 -8.15 -13.68
C LYS A 424 -22.08 -9.18 -14.71
N GLN A 425 -20.91 -8.99 -15.34
CA GLN A 425 -20.41 -9.92 -16.35
C GLN A 425 -20.00 -11.26 -15.72
N SER A 426 -19.25 -11.24 -14.60
CA SER A 426 -18.89 -12.45 -13.87
C SER A 426 -20.13 -13.21 -13.39
N ALA A 427 -21.15 -12.53 -12.85
CA ALA A 427 -22.39 -13.15 -12.41
C ALA A 427 -23.16 -13.79 -13.57
N ASN A 428 -23.26 -13.11 -14.72
CA ASN A 428 -23.87 -13.67 -15.93
C ASN A 428 -23.13 -14.93 -16.41
N ASP A 429 -21.80 -14.89 -16.43
CA ASP A 429 -21.00 -16.02 -16.91
C ASP A 429 -21.06 -17.21 -15.92
N ILE A 430 -21.21 -16.97 -14.61
CA ILE A 430 -21.49 -18.03 -13.63
C ILE A 430 -22.82 -18.73 -13.95
N LEU A 431 -23.90 -17.97 -14.21
CA LEU A 431 -25.19 -18.55 -14.54
C LEU A 431 -25.16 -19.34 -15.86
N LYS A 432 -24.48 -18.83 -16.89
CA LYS A 432 -24.31 -19.56 -18.16
C LYS A 432 -23.61 -20.90 -17.97
N ASN A 433 -22.63 -20.99 -17.07
CA ASN A 433 -21.96 -22.24 -16.75
C ASN A 433 -22.88 -23.28 -16.08
N PHE A 434 -24.05 -22.87 -15.61
CA PHE A 434 -25.06 -23.79 -15.05
C PHE A 434 -26.05 -24.31 -16.10
N ASP A 435 -26.20 -23.58 -17.19
CA ASP A 435 -27.08 -23.94 -18.31
C ASP A 435 -26.37 -24.82 -19.37
N SER A 436 -25.03 -24.92 -19.29
CA SER A 436 -24.15 -25.77 -20.11
C SER A 436 -23.86 -27.11 -19.44
#